data_AF-T0ZZX7-F1
#
_entry.id   AF-T0ZZX7-F1
#
_cell.length_a   1.000
_cell.length_b   1.000
_cell.length_c   1.000
_cell.angle_alpha   90.00
_cell.angle_beta   90.00
_cell.angle_gamma   90.00
#
_symmetry.space_group_name_H-M   'P 1'
#
loop_
_entity.id
_entity.type
_entity.pdbx_description
1 polymer ?
#
loop_
_entity_poly.entity_id
_entity_poly.type
_entity_poly.pdbx_seq_one_letter_code
_entity_poly.pdbx_strand_id
1 'polypeptide(L)' 'MVGVCRLVAVWHEGAKKCHVYLTNIGPERLSAEEVVQPYSVRWQVELTFKDLK' A
#
# COMPACT_ATOMS: atom_id res chain seq x y z
N MET A 1 9.52 -3.94 -21.40
CA MET A 1 10.37 -3.73 -20.21
C MET A 1 9.69 -4.39 -19.03
N VAL A 2 10.26 -5.46 -18.48
CA VAL A 2 9.81 -5.97 -17.17
C VAL A 2 10.59 -5.18 -16.13
N GLY A 3 9.91 -4.27 -15.44
CA GLY A 3 10.51 -3.50 -14.34
C GLY A 3 10.70 -4.39 -13.11
N VAL A 4 11.68 -4.05 -12.26
CA VAL A 4 11.84 -4.71 -10.95
C VAL A 4 10.69 -4.28 -10.05
N CYS A 5 9.98 -5.24 -9.46
CA CYS A 5 8.97 -5.01 -8.44
C CYS A 5 9.49 -5.48 -7.09
N ARG A 6 9.15 -4.73 -6.05
CA ARG A 6 9.42 -5.01 -4.64
C ARG A 6 8.12 -5.43 -3.96
N LEU A 7 8.15 -6.59 -3.32
CA LEU A 7 7.09 -7.04 -2.43
C LEU A 7 7.41 -6.58 -1.00
N VAL A 8 6.43 -5.99 -0.33
CA VAL A 8 6.54 -5.49 1.05
C VAL A 8 5.47 -6.16 1.89
N ALA A 9 5.85 -6.70 3.04
CA ALA A 9 4.95 -7.34 3.98
C ALA A 9 5.08 -6.66 5.35
N VAL A 10 3.99 -6.10 5.87
CA VAL A 10 3.95 -5.38 7.15
C VAL A 10 3.01 -6.10 8.10
N TRP A 11 3.50 -6.44 9.28
CA TRP A 11 2.67 -7.03 10.32
C TRP A 11 1.78 -5.95 10.97
N HIS A 12 0.48 -6.19 10.99
CA HIS A 12 -0.49 -5.30 11.63
C HIS A 12 -1.01 -5.92 12.92
N GLU A 13 -0.48 -5.45 14.06
CA GLU A 13 -0.79 -6.00 15.38
C GLU A 13 -2.30 -6.01 15.70
N GLY A 14 -2.99 -4.90 15.44
CA GLY A 14 -4.42 -4.78 15.76
C GLY A 14 -5.33 -5.73 14.97
N ALA A 15 -4.86 -6.22 13.82
CA ALA A 15 -5.61 -7.14 12.98
C ALA A 15 -5.02 -8.56 13.00
N LYS A 16 -3.93 -8.77 13.77
CA LYS A 16 -3.15 -10.01 13.86
C LYS A 16 -2.90 -10.66 12.50
N LYS A 17 -2.57 -9.85 11.50
CA LYS A 17 -2.37 -10.30 10.13
C LYS A 17 -1.26 -9.51 9.44
N CYS A 18 -0.66 -10.14 8.43
CA CYS A 18 0.31 -9.49 7.57
C CYS A 18 -0.42 -8.81 6.40
N HIS A 19 -0.15 -7.53 6.16
CA HIS A 19 -0.57 -6.83 4.97
C HIS A 19 0.55 -6.87 3.93
N VAL A 20 0.22 -7.26 2.71
CA VAL A 20 1.19 -7.42 1.62
C VAL A 20 0.90 -6.39 0.54
N TYR A 21 1.95 -5.70 0.09
CA TYR A 21 1.91 -4.62 -0.87
C TYR A 21 2.94 -4.87 -1.98
N LEU A 22 2.58 -4.53 -3.21
CA LEU A 22 3.51 -4.53 -4.35
C LEU A 22 3.82 -3.08 -4.71
N THR A 23 5.10 -2.77 -4.89
CA THR A 23 5.57 -1.44 -5.29
C THR A 23 6.78 -1.56 -6.21
N ASN A 24 6.96 -0.61 -7.12
CA ASN A 24 8.20 -0.45 -7.88
C ASN A 24 9.14 0.60 -7.26
N ILE A 25 8.80 1.12 -6.07
CA ILE A 25 9.59 2.11 -5.34
C ILE A 25 10.59 1.39 -4.43
N GLY A 26 11.87 1.73 -4.59
CA GLY A 26 12.95 1.13 -3.82
C GLY A 26 12.98 1.59 -2.35
N PRO A 27 13.65 0.83 -1.48
CA PRO A 27 13.77 1.12 -0.04
C PRO A 27 14.49 2.43 0.26
N GLU A 28 15.30 2.94 -0.65
CA GLU A 28 15.98 4.24 -0.57
C GLU A 28 15.01 5.43 -0.62
N ARG A 29 13.78 5.21 -1.12
CA ARG A 29 12.73 6.24 -1.22
C ARG A 29 11.56 6.01 -0.28
N LEU A 30 11.14 4.76 -0.07
CA LEU A 30 10.07 4.41 0.86
C LEU A 30 10.47 3.19 1.68
N SER A 31 10.46 3.32 3.00
CA SER A 31 10.54 2.19 3.92
C SER A 31 9.34 1.24 3.74
N ALA A 32 9.42 0.06 4.35
CA ALA A 32 8.33 -0.91 4.28
C ALA A 32 7.03 -0.36 4.89
N GLU A 33 7.15 0.38 5.98
CA GLU A 33 6.06 0.98 6.73
C GLU A 33 5.44 2.16 5.97
N GLU A 34 6.26 2.97 5.29
CA GLU A 34 5.78 4.11 4.50
C GLU A 34 5.00 3.68 3.25
N VAL A 35 5.25 2.48 2.71
CA VAL A 35 4.48 1.91 1.59
C VAL A 35 3.00 1.72 1.95
N VAL A 36 2.66 1.60 3.24
CA VAL A 36 1.28 1.48 3.71
C VAL A 36 0.47 2.77 3.47
N GLN A 37 1.11 3.94 3.57
CA GLN A 37 0.42 5.22 3.53
C GLN A 37 -0.25 5.51 2.17
N PRO A 38 0.42 5.38 1.01
CA PRO A 38 -0.24 5.55 -0.28
C PRO A 38 -1.41 4.59 -0.49
N TYR A 39 -1.31 3.35 0.02
CA TYR A 39 -2.39 2.36 -0.07
C TYR A 39 -3.62 2.75 0.78
N SER A 40 -3.47 3.54 1.84
CA SER A 40 -4.61 4.08 2.59
C SER A 40 -5.44 5.07 1.76
N VAL A 41 -4.80 5.78 0.82
CA VAL A 41 -5.48 6.73 -0.08
C VAL A 41 -6.34 6.01 -1.12
N ARG A 42 -6.11 4.71 -1.37
CA ARG A 42 -7.01 3.89 -2.20
C ARG A 42 -8.47 3.97 -1.73
N TRP A 43 -8.70 4.07 -0.43
CA TRP A 43 -10.05 4.17 0.13
C TRP A 43 -10.76 5.48 -0.22
N GLN A 44 -10.00 6.57 -0.42
CA GLN A 44 -10.57 7.86 -0.84
C GLN A 44 -11.28 7.74 -2.18
N VAL A 45 -10.75 6.94 -3.11
CA VAL A 45 -11.39 6.70 -4.41
C VAL A 45 -12.77 6.05 -4.23
N GLU A 46 -12.86 5.05 -3.35
CA GLU A 46 -14.12 4.34 -3.06
C GLU A 46 -15.17 5.26 -2.43
N LEU A 47 -14.75 6.12 -1.50
CA LEU A 47 -15.63 7.13 -0.90
C LEU A 47 -16.12 8.15 -1.94
N THR A 48 -15.23 8.67 -2.79
CA THR A 48 -15.60 9.58 -3.88
C THR A 48 -16.68 8.97 -4.78
N PHE A 49 -16.55 7.69 -5.15
CA PHE A 49 -17.57 7.03 -5.97
C PHE A 49 -18.86 6.72 -5.22
N LYS A 50 -18.83 6.60 -3.89
CA LYS A 50 -20.04 6.42 -3.07
C LYS A 50 -20.87 7.71 -3.00
N ASP A 51 -20.21 8.86 -2.89
CA ASP A 51 -20.88 10.17 -2.79
C ASP A 51 -21.45 10.67 -4.14
N LEU A 52 -20.97 10.10 -5.25
CA LEU A 52 -21.45 10.42 -6.61
C LEU A 52 -22.64 9.56 -7.08
N LYS A 53 -23.14 8.64 -6.25
CA LYS A 53 -24.35 7.84 -6.51
C LYS A 53 -25.57 8.45 -5.85
#